data_AF-A0A9P3BGS3-F1
#
_entry.id   AF-A0A9P3BGS3-F1
#
_cell.length_a   1.000
_cell.length_b   1.000
_cell.length_c   1.000
_cell.angle_alpha   90.00
_cell.angle_beta   90.00
_cell.angle_gamma   90.00
#
_symmetry.space_group_name_H-M   'P 1'
#
loop_
_entity.id
_entity.type
_entity.pdbx_description
1 polymer ?
#
loop_
_entity_poly.entity_id
_entity_poly.type
_entity_poly.pdbx_seq_one_letter_code
_entity_poly.pdbx_strand_id
1 'polypeptide(L)'
;MDAVARSPAVTLNKLAEIAVLVDYYECHEALDVMAEIWMDKLVGSMPSTYGKDIVMWIFISRVFQRPWAFTSATKIAATQSQQRVDPGDLPIPKRILDKIEEHRRDGVKSALDMSYELITDLRDGHKHCSDVCDALRLGLSIQQLHAGGQLPPLPAISVPNVSLMQLTNILRNTSTVSYCDSTAVETYMPDPPHSYLTEVRDVLALH
;
A
#
# COMPACT_ATOMS: atom_id res chain seq x y z
N MET A 1 24.13 -23.54 34.51
CA MET A 1 22.91 -23.38 33.69
C MET A 1 21.89 -22.51 34.45
N ASP A 2 22.28 -21.31 34.93
CA ASP A 2 21.37 -20.43 35.68
C ASP A 2 21.74 -18.94 35.54
N ALA A 3 21.89 -18.47 34.30
CA ALA A 3 22.02 -17.02 34.01
C ALA A 3 20.85 -16.47 33.16
N VAL A 4 19.88 -17.32 32.78
CA VAL A 4 18.68 -16.93 32.01
C VAL A 4 17.56 -16.44 32.96
N ALA A 5 17.87 -16.18 34.23
CA ALA A 5 16.92 -15.70 35.21
C ALA A 5 16.68 -14.18 35.05
N ARG A 6 15.49 -13.85 34.51
CA ARG A 6 14.81 -12.55 34.56
C ARG A 6 15.42 -11.42 33.73
N SER A 7 15.36 -11.57 32.40
CA SER A 7 15.31 -10.39 31.54
C SER A 7 14.04 -9.58 31.87
N PRO A 8 14.15 -8.31 32.29
CA PRO A 8 12.99 -7.48 32.67
C PRO A 8 12.05 -7.31 31.47
N ALA A 9 10.75 -7.17 31.75
CA ALA A 9 9.76 -6.91 30.71
C ALA A 9 10.02 -5.52 30.10
N VAL A 10 10.58 -5.51 28.89
CA VAL A 10 10.84 -4.30 28.11
C VAL A 10 9.64 -4.04 27.19
N THR A 11 9.03 -2.87 27.33
CA THR A 11 7.98 -2.38 26.42
C THR A 11 8.61 -1.88 25.12
N LEU A 12 7.84 -1.80 24.03
CA LEU A 12 8.32 -1.27 22.75
C LEU A 12 9.01 0.11 22.87
N ASN A 13 8.41 1.06 23.60
CA ASN A 13 8.99 2.40 23.84
C ASN A 13 10.38 2.31 24.47
N LYS A 14 10.53 1.54 25.55
CA LYS A 14 11.82 1.31 26.22
C LYS A 14 12.83 0.64 25.30
N LEU A 15 12.41 -0.30 24.45
CA LEU A 15 13.31 -0.92 23.48
C LEU A 15 13.77 0.10 22.42
N ALA A 16 12.90 1.02 22.00
CA ALA A 16 13.27 2.12 21.11
C ALA A 16 14.29 3.06 21.78
N GLU A 17 14.08 3.43 23.04
CA GLU A 17 15.04 4.23 23.82
C GLU A 17 16.41 3.54 23.95
N ILE A 18 16.41 2.23 24.24
CA ILE A 18 17.64 1.42 24.26
C ILE A 18 18.29 1.41 22.87
N ALA A 19 17.52 1.23 21.80
CA ALA A 19 18.02 1.25 20.43
C ALA A 19 18.68 2.60 20.07
N VAL A 20 18.15 3.73 20.57
CA VAL A 20 18.78 5.04 20.38
C VAL A 20 20.16 5.08 21.03
N LEU A 21 20.29 4.57 22.25
CA LEU A 21 21.59 4.51 22.94
C LEU A 21 22.57 3.57 22.23
N VAL A 22 22.08 2.41 21.75
CA VAL A 22 22.90 1.44 21.00
C VAL A 22 23.44 2.05 19.71
N ASP A 23 22.58 2.74 18.95
CA ASP A 23 22.96 3.41 17.71
C ASP A 23 23.95 4.56 17.98
N TYR A 24 23.73 5.33 19.05
CA TYR A 24 24.58 6.46 19.43
C TYR A 24 25.98 6.05 19.91
N TYR A 25 26.06 5.02 20.77
CA TYR A 25 27.33 4.52 21.32
C TYR A 25 27.97 3.41 20.47
N GLU A 26 27.34 3.06 19.35
CA GLU A 26 27.76 1.99 18.43
C GLU A 26 27.95 0.62 19.12
N CYS A 27 27.27 0.36 20.23
CA CYS A 27 27.49 -0.81 21.09
C CYS A 27 26.60 -2.03 20.76
N HIS A 28 26.37 -2.27 19.48
CA HIS A 28 25.44 -3.28 18.95
C HIS A 28 25.70 -4.70 19.50
N GLU A 29 26.96 -5.15 19.50
CA GLU A 29 27.34 -6.50 19.92
C GLU A 29 27.06 -6.76 21.40
N ALA A 30 27.19 -5.73 22.25
CA ALA A 30 27.00 -5.88 23.69
C ALA A 30 25.55 -6.18 24.08
N LEU A 31 24.59 -5.83 23.21
CA LEU A 31 23.16 -5.98 23.48
C LEU A 31 22.43 -6.94 22.54
N ASP A 32 23.12 -7.58 21.60
CA ASP A 32 22.47 -8.41 20.57
C ASP A 32 21.65 -9.57 21.16
N VAL A 33 22.22 -10.33 22.12
CA VAL A 33 21.53 -11.44 22.80
C VAL A 33 20.29 -10.95 23.57
N MET A 34 20.41 -9.80 24.24
CA MET A 34 19.32 -9.27 25.06
C MET A 34 18.22 -8.67 24.19
N ALA A 35 18.60 -8.01 23.10
CA ALA A 35 17.69 -7.49 22.09
C ALA A 35 16.89 -8.61 21.42
N GLU A 36 17.52 -9.74 21.11
CA GLU A 36 16.81 -10.92 20.59
C GLU A 36 15.68 -11.35 21.53
N ILE A 37 15.98 -11.55 22.82
CA ILE A 37 15.01 -11.97 23.83
C ILE A 37 13.86 -10.96 23.98
N TRP A 38 14.15 -9.66 23.92
CA TRP A 38 13.12 -8.62 24.01
C TRP A 38 12.27 -8.54 22.75
N MET A 39 12.89 -8.61 21.57
CA MET A 39 12.18 -8.56 20.30
C MET A 39 11.28 -9.77 20.11
N ASP A 40 11.74 -10.98 20.45
CA ASP A 40 10.92 -12.21 20.37
C ASP A 40 9.65 -12.14 21.22
N LYS A 41 9.71 -11.45 22.36
CA LYS A 41 8.53 -11.23 23.22
C LYS A 41 7.57 -10.18 22.66
N LEU A 42 8.08 -9.22 21.90
CA LEU A 42 7.29 -8.10 21.37
C LEU A 42 6.79 -8.34 19.94
N VAL A 43 7.44 -9.23 19.18
CA VAL A 43 7.17 -9.43 17.75
C VAL A 43 5.74 -9.85 17.47
N GLY A 44 5.15 -10.67 18.36
CA GLY A 44 3.75 -11.08 18.28
C GLY A 44 2.75 -9.94 18.47
N SER A 45 3.19 -8.80 19.02
CA SER A 45 2.41 -7.56 19.17
C SER A 45 2.75 -6.49 18.13
N MET A 46 3.57 -6.79 17.11
CA MET A 46 3.80 -5.85 16.02
C MET A 46 2.45 -5.50 15.36
N PRO A 47 2.09 -4.21 15.25
CA PRO A 47 0.83 -3.82 14.63
C PRO A 47 0.76 -4.25 13.16
N SER A 48 -0.45 -4.51 12.68
CA SER A 48 -0.74 -4.70 11.24
C SER A 48 -1.08 -3.39 10.53
N THR A 49 -1.26 -2.30 11.29
CA THR A 49 -1.63 -0.99 10.77
C THR A 49 -0.51 0.03 10.98
N TYR A 50 -0.39 0.98 10.04
CA TYR A 50 0.59 2.05 10.15
C TYR A 50 0.30 2.99 11.33
N GLY A 51 1.35 3.35 12.06
CA GLY A 51 1.30 4.21 13.24
C GLY A 51 2.68 4.37 13.88
N LYS A 52 2.74 5.05 15.03
CA LYS A 52 4.00 5.34 15.76
C LYS A 52 4.81 4.08 16.07
N ASP A 53 4.13 3.01 16.45
CA ASP A 53 4.76 1.73 16.80
C ASP A 53 5.45 1.09 15.59
N ILE A 54 4.90 1.22 14.38
CA ILE A 54 5.56 0.77 13.15
C ILE A 54 6.85 1.55 12.91
N VAL A 55 6.87 2.85 13.16
CA VAL A 55 8.08 3.68 13.04
C VAL A 55 9.14 3.23 14.05
N MET A 56 8.75 2.90 15.29
CA MET A 56 9.65 2.30 16.28
C MET A 56 10.19 0.95 15.81
N TRP A 57 9.34 0.09 15.24
CA TRP A 57 9.77 -1.20 14.71
C TRP A 57 10.77 -1.06 13.56
N ILE A 58 10.57 -0.09 12.65
CA ILE A 58 11.55 0.22 11.59
C ILE A 58 12.91 0.57 12.21
N PHE A 59 12.92 1.42 13.24
CA PHE A 59 14.16 1.84 13.89
C PHE A 59 14.84 0.70 14.66
N ILE A 60 14.11 0.05 15.58
CA ILE A 60 14.59 -1.06 16.43
C ILE A 60 15.16 -2.18 15.57
N SER A 61 14.40 -2.62 14.56
CA SER A 61 14.82 -3.74 13.70
C SER A 61 16.01 -3.38 12.81
N ARG A 62 16.21 -2.11 12.46
CA ARG A 62 17.42 -1.65 11.78
C ARG A 62 18.63 -1.67 12.71
N VAL A 63 18.50 -1.14 13.94
CA VAL A 63 19.61 -1.09 14.90
C VAL A 63 20.06 -2.50 15.28
N PHE A 64 19.12 -3.37 15.65
CA PHE A 64 19.42 -4.75 16.04
C PHE A 64 19.47 -5.71 14.85
N GLN A 65 19.57 -5.22 13.61
CA GLN A 65 19.75 -6.05 12.41
C GLN A 65 18.79 -7.25 12.34
N ARG A 66 17.48 -7.00 12.42
CA ARG A 66 16.42 -8.03 12.30
C ARG A 66 15.66 -7.87 10.98
N PRO A 67 16.10 -8.53 9.89
CA PRO A 67 15.61 -8.24 8.53
C PRO A 67 14.12 -8.49 8.33
N TRP A 68 13.56 -9.54 8.96
CA TRP A 68 12.15 -9.86 8.85
C TRP A 68 11.25 -8.78 9.46
N ALA A 69 11.60 -8.29 10.66
CA ALA A 69 10.85 -7.24 11.34
C ALA A 69 10.98 -5.91 10.59
N PHE A 70 12.17 -5.61 10.08
CA PHE A 70 12.43 -4.43 9.28
C PHE A 70 11.61 -4.44 7.98
N THR A 71 11.64 -5.54 7.25
CA THR A 71 10.88 -5.70 6.00
C THR A 71 9.38 -5.59 6.25
N SER A 72 8.88 -6.22 7.31
CA SER A 72 7.45 -6.18 7.65
C SER A 72 6.99 -4.76 8.00
N ALA A 73 7.73 -4.07 8.86
CA ALA A 73 7.39 -2.72 9.29
C ALA A 73 7.53 -1.69 8.15
N THR A 74 8.58 -1.77 7.34
CA THR A 74 8.76 -0.89 6.17
C THR A 74 7.71 -1.14 5.09
N LYS A 75 7.27 -2.39 4.87
CA LYS A 75 6.15 -2.71 3.98
C LYS A 75 4.84 -2.09 4.46
N ILE A 76 4.53 -2.19 5.75
CA ILE A 76 3.34 -1.55 6.33
C ILE A 76 3.40 -0.04 6.12
N ALA A 77 4.54 0.59 6.40
CA ALA A 77 4.73 2.01 6.17
C ALA A 77 4.58 2.40 4.68
N ALA A 78 5.21 1.68 3.76
CA ALA A 78 5.14 1.96 2.33
C ALA A 78 3.74 1.77 1.74
N THR A 79 2.93 0.87 2.29
CA THR A 79 1.60 0.53 1.73
C THR A 79 0.44 1.28 2.37
N GLN A 80 0.58 1.75 3.61
CA GLN A 80 -0.54 2.33 4.36
C GLN A 80 -0.34 3.79 4.77
N SER A 81 0.90 4.30 4.74
CA SER A 81 1.12 5.72 5.02
C SER A 81 0.51 6.59 3.91
N GLN A 82 -0.10 7.71 4.31
CA GLN A 82 -0.69 8.67 3.37
C GLN A 82 0.33 9.74 2.92
N GLN A 83 1.45 9.84 3.65
CA GLN A 83 2.49 10.83 3.45
C GLN A 83 3.84 10.21 3.84
N ARG A 84 4.93 10.95 3.56
CA ARG A 84 6.28 10.56 3.97
C ARG A 84 6.30 10.25 5.47
N VAL A 85 6.95 9.14 5.82
CA VAL A 85 7.06 8.69 7.22
C VAL A 85 7.74 9.78 8.04
N ASP A 86 7.08 10.17 9.13
CA ASP A 86 7.64 11.05 10.14
C ASP A 86 8.39 10.19 11.17
N PRO A 87 9.73 10.36 11.30
CA PRO A 87 10.50 9.60 12.29
C PRO A 87 10.23 10.05 13.73
N GLY A 88 9.57 11.19 13.95
CA GLY A 88 9.49 11.82 15.26
C GLY A 88 10.89 12.09 15.82
N ASP A 89 11.13 11.65 17.06
CA ASP A 89 12.42 11.82 17.75
C ASP A 89 13.45 10.71 17.44
N LEU A 90 13.09 9.71 16.62
CA LEU A 90 13.97 8.58 16.35
C LEU A 90 15.02 8.94 15.29
N PRO A 91 16.31 8.57 15.48
CA PRO A 91 17.38 8.87 14.53
C PRO A 91 17.36 7.90 13.34
N ILE A 92 16.24 7.84 12.61
CA ILE A 92 16.12 7.01 11.42
C ILE A 92 16.88 7.68 10.26
N PRO A 93 17.85 6.99 9.63
CA PRO A 93 18.58 7.53 8.49
C PRO A 93 17.65 7.98 7.36
N LYS A 94 17.89 9.19 6.82
CA LYS A 94 17.10 9.75 5.69
C LYS A 94 16.98 8.77 4.52
N ARG A 95 18.05 8.03 4.20
CA ARG A 95 18.07 7.00 3.15
C ARG A 95 16.97 5.94 3.30
N ILE A 96 16.59 5.59 4.53
CA ILE A 96 15.52 4.61 4.80
C ILE A 96 14.17 5.27 4.56
N LEU A 97 13.96 6.48 5.10
CA LEU A 97 12.71 7.24 4.90
C LEU A 97 12.45 7.53 3.42
N ASP A 98 13.50 7.86 2.66
CA ASP A 98 13.42 8.16 1.23
C ASP A 98 13.05 6.91 0.43
N LYS A 99 13.64 5.75 0.73
CA LYS A 99 13.27 4.48 0.10
C LYS A 99 11.82 4.06 0.37
N ILE A 100 11.33 4.29 1.59
CA ILE A 100 9.93 4.02 1.93
C ILE A 100 9.00 4.94 1.13
N GLU A 101 9.34 6.23 1.04
CA GLU A 101 8.56 7.21 0.27
C GLU A 101 8.58 6.95 -1.24
N GLU A 102 9.72 6.51 -1.78
CA GLU A 102 9.86 6.03 -3.16
C GLU A 102 8.90 4.86 -3.41
N HIS A 103 8.97 3.80 -2.60
CA HIS A 103 8.08 2.64 -2.74
C HIS A 103 6.60 3.01 -2.60
N ARG A 104 6.27 3.92 -1.67
CA ARG A 104 4.89 4.40 -1.48
C ARG A 104 4.38 5.11 -2.73
N ARG A 105 5.16 6.03 -3.30
CA ARG A 105 4.76 6.79 -4.49
C ARG A 105 4.70 5.91 -5.73
N ASP A 106 5.67 5.03 -5.91
CA ASP A 106 5.72 4.11 -7.05
C ASP A 106 4.56 3.13 -7.03
N GLY A 107 4.21 2.60 -5.85
CA GLY A 107 3.06 1.73 -5.68
C GLY A 107 1.74 2.43 -6.03
N VAL A 108 1.53 3.66 -5.53
CA VAL A 108 0.35 4.47 -5.86
C VAL A 108 0.29 4.77 -7.35
N LYS A 109 1.40 5.23 -7.94
CA LYS A 109 1.49 5.53 -9.37
C LYS A 109 1.16 4.30 -10.21
N SER A 110 1.77 3.16 -9.91
CA SER A 110 1.56 1.92 -10.66
C SER A 110 0.10 1.45 -10.60
N ALA A 111 -0.54 1.55 -9.43
CA ALA A 111 -1.95 1.20 -9.28
C ALA A 111 -2.88 2.11 -10.08
N LEU A 112 -2.59 3.42 -10.10
CA LEU A 112 -3.34 4.39 -10.91
C LEU A 112 -3.13 4.15 -12.40
N ASP A 113 -1.89 3.96 -12.84
CA ASP A 113 -1.56 3.69 -14.24
C ASP A 113 -2.31 2.46 -14.77
N MET A 114 -2.27 1.33 -14.04
CA MET A 114 -3.04 0.13 -14.38
C MET A 114 -4.55 0.38 -14.42
N SER A 115 -5.07 1.21 -13.50
CA SER A 115 -6.49 1.55 -13.47
C SER A 115 -6.91 2.37 -14.69
N TYR A 116 -6.08 3.33 -15.12
CA TYR A 116 -6.35 4.15 -16.30
C TYR A 116 -6.15 3.41 -17.61
N GLU A 117 -5.19 2.49 -17.67
CA GLU A 117 -5.03 1.56 -18.79
C GLU A 117 -6.30 0.72 -18.95
N LEU A 118 -6.78 0.09 -17.86
CA LEU A 118 -8.03 -0.66 -17.89
C LEU A 118 -9.24 0.19 -18.34
N ILE A 119 -9.36 1.43 -17.85
CA ILE A 119 -10.43 2.34 -18.29
C ILE A 119 -10.32 2.62 -19.78
N THR A 120 -9.10 2.84 -20.28
CA THR A 120 -8.84 3.10 -21.70
C THR A 120 -9.22 1.89 -22.54
N ASP A 121 -8.80 0.71 -22.13
CA ASP A 121 -9.09 -0.54 -22.83
C ASP A 121 -10.60 -0.82 -22.90
N LEU A 122 -11.30 -0.71 -21.75
CA LEU A 122 -12.75 -0.89 -21.67
C LEU A 122 -13.51 0.17 -22.50
N ARG A 123 -13.04 1.42 -22.53
CA ARG A 123 -13.64 2.51 -23.32
C ARG A 123 -13.48 2.27 -24.82
N ASP A 124 -12.30 1.83 -25.25
CA ASP A 124 -11.95 1.69 -26.67
C ASP A 124 -12.44 0.36 -27.26
N GLY A 125 -13.11 -0.47 -26.46
CA GLY A 125 -13.75 -1.71 -26.91
C GLY A 125 -12.78 -2.88 -27.02
N HIS A 126 -11.65 -2.83 -26.32
CA HIS A 126 -10.78 -3.98 -26.15
C HIS A 126 -11.51 -5.02 -25.30
N LYS A 127 -12.06 -6.03 -25.97
CA LYS A 127 -12.97 -6.99 -25.36
C LYS A 127 -12.25 -7.83 -24.30
N HIS A 128 -12.64 -7.64 -23.04
CA HIS A 128 -12.19 -8.47 -21.91
C HIS A 128 -13.27 -9.47 -21.50
N CYS A 129 -14.55 -9.11 -21.65
CA CYS A 129 -15.71 -9.95 -21.34
C CYS A 129 -16.80 -9.82 -22.41
N SER A 130 -18.06 -9.63 -22.02
CA SER A 130 -19.17 -9.24 -22.90
C SER A 130 -19.30 -7.71 -22.94
N ASP A 131 -19.84 -7.17 -24.03
CA ASP A 131 -19.98 -5.72 -24.21
C ASP A 131 -20.74 -5.06 -23.05
N VAL A 132 -21.75 -5.75 -22.50
CA VAL A 132 -22.52 -5.30 -21.33
C VAL A 132 -21.69 -5.34 -20.05
N CYS A 133 -20.90 -6.39 -19.83
CA CYS A 133 -20.04 -6.53 -18.66
C CYS A 133 -18.92 -5.47 -18.67
N ASP A 134 -18.27 -5.28 -19.81
CA ASP A 134 -17.19 -4.31 -19.98
C ASP A 134 -17.70 -2.87 -19.78
N ALA A 135 -18.90 -2.56 -20.30
CA ALA A 135 -19.56 -1.28 -20.05
C ALA A 135 -19.91 -1.05 -18.57
N LEU A 136 -20.39 -2.08 -17.86
CA LEU A 136 -20.69 -1.98 -16.43
C LEU A 136 -19.41 -1.77 -15.61
N ARG A 137 -18.36 -2.53 -15.91
CA ARG A 137 -17.06 -2.43 -15.25
C ARG A 137 -16.45 -1.04 -15.46
N LEU A 138 -16.49 -0.52 -16.69
CA LEU A 138 -16.05 0.84 -17.02
C LEU A 138 -16.79 1.88 -16.16
N GLY A 139 -18.12 1.80 -16.13
CA GLY A 139 -18.95 2.70 -15.33
C GLY A 139 -18.61 2.66 -13.84
N LEU A 140 -18.46 1.46 -13.27
CA LEU A 140 -18.12 1.27 -11.86
C LEU A 140 -16.71 1.81 -11.53
N SER A 141 -15.72 1.53 -12.37
CA SER A 141 -14.34 2.01 -12.18
C SER A 141 -14.27 3.55 -12.22
N ILE A 142 -14.95 4.18 -13.17
CA ILE A 142 -15.04 5.65 -13.26
C ILE A 142 -15.68 6.24 -12.01
N GLN A 143 -16.81 5.66 -11.54
CA GLN A 143 -17.50 6.12 -10.33
C GLN A 143 -16.62 6.02 -9.08
N GLN A 144 -15.93 4.89 -8.90
CA GLN A 144 -15.08 4.65 -7.73
C GLN A 144 -13.88 5.60 -7.70
N LEU A 145 -13.18 5.76 -8.83
CA LEU A 145 -12.05 6.70 -8.92
C LEU A 145 -12.50 8.14 -8.72
N HIS A 146 -13.67 8.53 -9.26
CA HIS A 146 -14.22 9.87 -9.03
C HIS A 146 -14.54 10.10 -7.55
N ALA A 147 -15.22 9.15 -6.89
CA ALA A 147 -15.53 9.22 -5.46
C ALA A 147 -14.26 9.30 -4.59
N GLY A 148 -13.18 8.63 -5.02
CA GLY A 148 -11.86 8.69 -4.38
C GLY A 148 -11.01 9.92 -4.75
N GLY A 149 -11.51 10.83 -5.58
CA GLY A 149 -10.75 12.00 -6.07
C GLY A 149 -9.56 11.65 -6.96
N GLN A 150 -9.53 10.42 -7.50
CA GLN A 150 -8.47 9.88 -8.35
C GLN A 150 -8.87 9.84 -9.82
N LEU A 151 -10.03 10.38 -10.22
CA LEU A 151 -10.36 10.48 -11.65
C LEU A 151 -9.85 11.83 -12.18
N PRO A 152 -9.12 11.86 -13.30
CA PRO A 152 -8.78 13.11 -13.97
C PRO A 152 -10.04 13.89 -14.33
N PRO A 153 -9.99 15.24 -14.32
CA PRO A 153 -11.14 16.04 -14.74
C PRO A 153 -11.52 15.67 -16.18
N LEU A 154 -12.81 15.40 -16.41
CA LEU A 154 -13.31 15.20 -17.77
C LEU A 154 -12.98 16.44 -18.61
N PRO A 155 -12.39 16.27 -19.81
CA PRO A 155 -12.05 17.42 -20.62
C PRO A 155 -13.32 18.13 -21.08
N ALA A 156 -13.40 19.43 -20.82
CA ALA A 156 -14.35 20.34 -21.47
C ALA A 156 -13.53 21.38 -22.24
N ILE A 157 -13.01 21.04 -23.42
CA ILE A 157 -12.10 21.96 -24.12
C ILE A 157 -12.50 22.31 -25.55
N SER A 158 -13.49 21.67 -26.17
CA SER A 158 -14.15 22.26 -27.34
C SER A 158 -15.47 21.55 -27.65
N VAL A 159 -16.42 22.30 -28.24
CA VAL A 159 -17.61 21.69 -28.85
C VAL A 159 -17.14 20.97 -30.12
N PRO A 160 -17.29 19.64 -30.23
CA PRO A 160 -16.89 18.93 -31.42
C PRO A 160 -17.74 19.35 -32.62
N ASN A 161 -17.15 19.39 -33.82
CA ASN A 161 -17.86 19.66 -35.07
C ASN A 161 -18.71 18.45 -35.49
N VAL A 162 -19.75 18.16 -34.72
CA VAL A 162 -20.72 17.08 -34.97
C VAL A 162 -22.12 17.68 -35.12
N SER A 163 -22.91 17.15 -36.06
CA SER A 163 -24.31 17.55 -36.19
C SER A 163 -25.14 16.99 -35.04
N LEU A 164 -26.23 17.70 -34.68
CA LEU A 164 -27.20 17.20 -33.72
C LEU A 164 -27.74 15.82 -34.12
N MET A 165 -27.92 15.57 -35.42
CA MET A 165 -28.35 14.27 -35.92
C MET A 165 -27.34 13.16 -35.60
N GLN A 166 -26.04 13.38 -35.85
CA GLN A 166 -25.00 12.42 -35.49
C GLN A 166 -24.97 12.16 -33.98
N LEU A 167 -25.06 13.22 -33.17
CA LEU A 167 -25.08 13.09 -31.70
C LEU A 167 -26.29 12.28 -31.23
N THR A 168 -27.49 12.59 -31.72
CA THR A 168 -28.71 11.85 -31.33
C THR A 168 -28.69 10.39 -31.77
N ASN A 169 -28.06 10.06 -32.91
CA ASN A 169 -27.91 8.68 -33.35
C ASN A 169 -26.97 7.88 -32.44
N ILE A 170 -25.86 8.48 -32.00
CA ILE A 170 -24.94 7.86 -31.03
C ILE A 170 -25.69 7.55 -29.72
N LEU A 171 -26.44 8.53 -29.19
CA LEU A 171 -27.20 8.39 -27.94
C LEU A 171 -28.41 7.45 -28.04
N ARG A 172 -28.95 7.23 -29.24
CA ARG A 172 -30.06 6.26 -29.45
C ARG A 172 -29.56 4.82 -29.61
N ASN A 173 -28.35 4.65 -30.17
CA ASN A 173 -27.76 3.33 -30.39
C ASN A 173 -27.07 2.75 -29.15
N THR A 174 -26.92 3.51 -28.07
CA THR A 174 -26.57 2.94 -26.77
C THR A 174 -27.73 2.06 -26.33
N SER A 175 -27.59 0.75 -26.52
CA SER A 175 -28.52 -0.26 -26.02
C SER A 175 -28.86 0.05 -24.56
N THR A 176 -30.09 0.48 -24.30
CA THR A 176 -30.58 0.63 -22.93
C THR A 176 -30.64 -0.75 -22.32
N VAL A 177 -29.68 -1.09 -21.47
CA VAL A 177 -29.71 -2.33 -20.70
C VAL A 177 -30.85 -2.21 -19.69
N SER A 178 -31.94 -2.96 -19.88
CA SER A 178 -33.02 -3.01 -18.89
C SER A 178 -32.61 -3.93 -17.75
N TYR A 179 -31.80 -3.43 -16.81
CA TYR A 179 -31.61 -4.13 -15.54
C TYR A 179 -32.53 -3.51 -14.50
N CYS A 180 -33.70 -4.11 -14.31
CA CYS A 180 -34.52 -3.93 -13.13
C CYS A 180 -34.89 -5.31 -12.60
N ASP A 181 -34.07 -5.86 -11.73
CA ASP A 181 -34.59 -6.67 -10.64
C ASP A 181 -33.76 -6.41 -9.38
N SER A 182 -34.36 -5.71 -8.42
CA SER A 182 -33.73 -5.21 -7.19
C SER A 182 -33.56 -6.29 -6.11
N THR A 183 -33.41 -7.56 -6.51
CA THR A 183 -33.39 -8.70 -5.58
C THR A 183 -32.11 -9.53 -5.60
N ALA A 184 -31.14 -9.23 -6.49
CA ALA A 184 -29.85 -9.89 -6.51
C ALA A 184 -28.71 -8.88 -6.36
N VAL A 185 -28.54 -8.33 -5.15
CA VAL A 185 -27.23 -7.85 -4.73
C VAL A 185 -26.40 -9.10 -4.45
N GLU A 186 -25.85 -9.71 -5.49
CA GLU A 186 -24.63 -10.50 -5.30
C GLU A 186 -23.61 -9.52 -4.76
N THR A 187 -23.31 -9.64 -3.46
CA THR A 187 -22.14 -9.03 -2.86
C THR A 187 -20.95 -9.37 -3.74
N TYR A 188 -20.48 -8.37 -4.49
CA TYR A 188 -19.20 -8.40 -5.18
C TYR A 188 -18.14 -8.75 -4.14
N MET A 189 -17.72 -10.02 -4.11
CA MET A 189 -16.46 -10.38 -3.50
C MET A 189 -15.38 -9.88 -4.46
N PRO A 190 -14.47 -9.00 -4.02
CA PRO A 190 -13.32 -8.67 -4.85
C PRO A 190 -12.59 -9.98 -5.18
N ASP A 191 -12.19 -10.13 -6.45
CA ASP A 191 -11.34 -11.24 -6.84
C ASP A 191 -10.17 -11.34 -5.86
N PRO A 192 -9.79 -12.56 -5.41
CA PRO A 192 -8.61 -12.71 -4.58
C PRO A 192 -7.44 -12.07 -5.33
N PRO A 193 -6.59 -11.29 -4.65
CA PRO A 193 -5.52 -10.57 -5.32
C PRO A 193 -4.72 -11.58 -6.14
N HIS A 194 -4.78 -11.43 -7.47
CA HIS A 194 -3.91 -12.16 -8.36
C HIS A 194 -2.49 -12.02 -7.81
N SER A 195 -1.86 -13.15 -7.56
CA SER A 195 -0.56 -13.26 -6.91
C SER A 195 0.53 -12.62 -7.77
N TYR A 196 0.64 -11.29 -7.72
CA TYR A 196 1.82 -10.53 -8.13
C TYR A 196 2.88 -10.51 -7.00
N LEU A 197 2.74 -11.38 -6.00
CA LEU A 197 3.66 -11.46 -4.85
C LEU A 197 4.92 -12.29 -5.11
N THR A 198 5.14 -12.80 -6.32
CA THR A 198 6.28 -13.68 -6.58
C THR A 198 7.53 -12.98 -7.14
N GLU A 199 7.47 -11.69 -7.49
CA GLU A 199 8.65 -10.98 -8.06
C GLU A 199 9.22 -9.84 -7.22
N VAL A 200 8.73 -9.59 -6.00
CA VAL A 200 9.39 -8.64 -5.06
C VAL A 200 10.25 -9.39 -4.04
N ARG A 201 10.86 -10.51 -4.45
CA ARG A 201 11.70 -11.34 -3.57
C ARG A 201 13.17 -10.92 -3.53
N ASP A 202 13.63 -10.04 -4.41
CA ASP A 202 15.08 -9.83 -4.61
C ASP A 202 15.65 -8.43 -4.30
N VAL A 203 14.90 -7.46 -3.75
CA VAL A 203 15.42 -6.07 -3.64
C VAL A 203 15.68 -5.55 -2.21
N LEU A 204 15.46 -6.36 -1.17
CA LEU A 204 15.75 -5.93 0.22
C LEU A 204 17.01 -6.53 0.84
N ALA A 205 17.89 -7.15 0.03
CA ALA A 205 19.21 -7.60 0.48
C ALA A 205 20.31 -6.59 0.10
N LEU A 206 20.34 -5.43 0.74
CA LEU A 206 21.55 -4.58 0.75
C LEU A 206 21.78 -4.04 2.16
N HIS A 207 22.89 -4.53 2.75
CA HIS A 207 23.46 -4.13 4.03
C HIS A 207 23.77 -2.61 4.04
#